data_AF-X5MGT0-F1
#
_entry.id   AF-X5MGT0-F1
#
_cell.length_a   1.000
_cell.length_b   1.000
_cell.length_c   1.000
_cell.angle_alpha   90.00
_cell.angle_beta   90.00
_cell.angle_gamma   90.00
#
_symmetry.space_group_name_H-M   'P 1'
#
loop_
_entity.id
_entity.type
_entity.pdbx_description
1 polymer ?
#
loop_
_entity_poly.entity_id
_entity_poly.type
_entity_poly.pdbx_seq_one_letter_code
_entity_poly.pdbx_strand_id
1 'polypeptide(L)'
;MSEKRNLNRDVYPYENVVLFIDEGHSIAHTKSDGKISAMDLFKPFMLEQNLKLIIITTSIELAHIQGDTAFFRRFHHISLGELSIDEKMNAIRVLWT
;
A
#
# COMPACT_ATOMS: atom_id res chain seq x y z
N MET A 1 38.29 -19.33 9.13
CA MET A 1 37.61 -18.41 8.19
C MET A 1 36.17 -18.27 8.67
N SER A 2 35.81 -17.16 9.32
CA SER A 2 34.45 -17.01 9.86
C SER A 2 33.49 -16.75 8.70
N GLU A 3 32.55 -17.69 8.55
CA GLU A 3 31.40 -17.54 7.67
C GLU A 3 30.52 -16.45 8.28
N LYS A 4 30.64 -15.22 7.77
CA LYS A 4 29.67 -14.16 8.09
C LYS A 4 28.34 -14.58 7.47
N ARG A 5 27.53 -15.33 8.23
CA ARG A 5 26.12 -15.54 7.92
C ARG A 5 25.46 -14.17 7.84
N ASN A 6 25.11 -13.75 6.63
CA ASN A 6 24.35 -12.55 6.41
C ASN A 6 22.93 -12.81 6.93
N LEU A 7 22.71 -12.53 8.23
CA LEU A 7 21.44 -12.65 8.95
C LEU A 7 20.25 -11.98 8.22
N ASN A 8 20.52 -11.09 7.27
CA ASN A 8 19.50 -10.44 6.44
C ASN A 8 18.74 -11.42 5.53
N ARG A 9 19.36 -12.52 5.08
CA ARG A 9 18.73 -13.46 4.13
C ARG A 9 17.79 -14.47 4.79
N ASP A 10 17.99 -14.75 6.08
CA ASP A 10 17.21 -15.76 6.80
C ASP A 10 15.90 -15.20 7.38
N VAL A 11 15.69 -13.87 7.32
CA VAL A 11 14.56 -13.19 7.98
C VAL A 11 13.49 -12.70 6.99
N TYR A 12 13.79 -12.54 5.70
CA TYR A 12 12.80 -12.15 4.68
C TYR A 12 12.99 -12.94 3.37
N PRO A 13 12.17 -13.97 3.10
CA PRO A 13 12.32 -14.80 1.89
C PRO A 13 11.85 -14.13 0.59
N TYR A 14 11.30 -12.92 0.66
CA TYR A 14 10.70 -12.26 -0.50
C TYR A 14 11.33 -10.88 -0.75
N GLU A 15 12.12 -10.79 -1.81
CA GLU A 15 12.54 -9.51 -2.41
C GLU A 15 11.47 -9.10 -3.45
N ASN A 16 11.14 -7.80 -3.52
CA ASN A 16 10.18 -7.22 -4.50
C ASN A 16 8.72 -7.69 -4.36
N VAL A 17 8.16 -7.72 -3.15
CA VAL A 17 6.73 -8.03 -2.95
C VAL A 17 5.87 -6.85 -3.34
N VAL A 18 4.76 -7.09 -4.04
CA VAL A 18 3.66 -6.13 -4.19
C VAL A 18 2.53 -6.54 -3.25
N LEU A 19 2.17 -5.66 -2.31
CA LEU A 19 1.00 -5.83 -1.46
C LEU A 19 -0.10 -4.88 -1.94
N PHE A 20 -1.20 -5.46 -2.37
CA PHE A 20 -2.41 -4.77 -2.78
C PHE A 20 -3.40 -4.74 -1.63
N ILE A 21 -3.82 -3.54 -1.25
CA ILE A 21 -4.78 -3.30 -0.19
C ILE A 21 -5.98 -2.62 -0.82
N ASP A 22 -7.05 -3.39 -0.97
CA ASP A 22 -8.36 -2.80 -1.23
C ASP A 22 -8.90 -2.23 0.08
N GLU A 23 -9.50 -1.05 0.03
CA GLU A 23 -9.98 -0.29 1.20
C GLU A 23 -8.88 0.15 2.19
N GLY A 24 -8.15 1.19 1.81
CA GLY A 24 -7.06 1.81 2.58
C GLY A 24 -7.41 2.35 3.96
N HIS A 25 -8.69 2.46 4.33
CA HIS A 25 -9.06 2.85 5.70
C HIS A 25 -8.65 1.80 6.74
N SER A 26 -8.53 0.52 6.33
CA SER A 26 -8.13 -0.60 7.19
C SER A 26 -6.77 -0.38 7.85
N ILE A 27 -5.82 0.24 7.14
CA ILE A 27 -4.47 0.53 7.64
C ILE A 27 -4.39 1.81 8.48
N ALA A 28 -5.29 2.77 8.24
CA ALA A 28 -5.28 4.07 8.91
C ALA A 28 -5.87 3.99 10.34
N HIS A 29 -6.89 3.15 10.53
CA HIS A 29 -7.63 3.04 11.80
C HIS A 29 -7.01 2.06 12.81
N THR A 30 -5.89 1.41 12.48
CA THR A 30 -5.22 0.42 13.37
C THR A 30 -4.61 0.99 14.66
N LYS A 31 -4.78 2.29 14.97
CA LYS A 31 -4.28 2.90 16.21
C LYS A 31 -5.19 2.52 17.39
N SER A 32 -4.93 1.38 18.02
CA SER A 32 -5.44 1.06 19.36
C SER A 32 -4.47 1.59 20.42
N ASP A 33 -4.98 2.25 21.47
CA ASP A 33 -4.26 2.80 22.64
C ASP A 33 -2.91 2.12 22.95
N GLY A 34 -1.82 2.69 22.43
CA GLY A 34 -0.44 2.26 22.71
C GLY A 34 0.18 1.22 21.76
N LYS A 35 -0.50 0.79 20.69
CA LYS A 35 0.06 -0.09 19.66
C LYS A 35 0.55 0.68 18.42
N ILE A 36 1.58 0.12 17.79
CA ILE A 36 2.16 0.60 16.52
C ILE A 36 1.09 0.54 15.43
N SER A 37 0.91 1.61 14.65
CA SER A 37 -0.02 1.62 13.52
C SER A 37 0.52 0.78 12.36
N ALA A 38 -0.36 0.22 11.51
CA ALA A 38 0.08 -0.49 10.31
C ALA A 38 0.95 0.41 9.40
N MET A 39 0.66 1.71 9.32
CA MET A 39 1.48 2.68 8.59
C MET A 39 2.92 2.76 9.12
N ASP A 40 3.11 2.69 10.44
CA ASP A 40 4.43 2.69 11.06
C ASP A 40 5.20 1.39 10.77
N LEU A 41 4.50 0.26 10.68
CA LEU A 41 5.09 -1.03 10.29
C LEU A 41 5.60 -1.00 8.84
N PHE A 42 4.90 -0.36 7.91
CA PHE A 42 5.28 -0.34 6.49
C PHE A 42 6.43 0.62 6.16
N LYS A 43 6.59 1.72 6.90
CA LYS A 43 7.64 2.75 6.66
C LYS A 43 9.06 2.19 6.44
N PRO A 44 9.59 1.25 7.24
CA PRO A 44 10.93 0.68 7.01
C PRO A 44 10.99 -0.16 5.72
N PHE A 45 9.99 -1.01 5.46
CA PHE A 45 10.00 -1.93 4.31
C PHE A 45 9.85 -1.23 2.95
N MET A 46 9.20 -0.06 2.92
CA MET A 46 9.07 0.75 1.71
C MET A 46 10.39 1.44 1.31
N LEU A 47 11.31 1.70 2.26
CA LEU A 47 12.58 2.37 1.98
C LEU A 47 13.61 1.42 1.36
N GLU A 48 13.60 0.16 1.79
CA GLU A 48 14.54 -0.87 1.32
C GLU A 48 14.13 -1.45 -0.04
N GLN A 49 13.06 -0.93 -0.67
CA GLN A 49 12.44 -1.42 -1.91
C GLN A 49 11.97 -2.89 -1.87
N ASN A 50 11.96 -3.51 -0.68
CA ASN A 50 11.51 -4.88 -0.48
C ASN A 50 9.99 -5.02 -0.61
N LEU A 51 9.24 -3.92 -0.39
CA LEU A 51 7.78 -3.88 -0.44
C LEU A 51 7.27 -2.70 -1.29
N LYS A 52 6.50 -3.01 -2.32
CA LYS A 52 5.67 -2.07 -3.08
C LYS A 52 4.24 -2.17 -2.56
N LEU A 53 3.66 -1.03 -2.22
CA LEU A 53 2.30 -0.97 -1.69
C LEU A 53 1.38 -0.31 -2.71
N ILE A 54 0.28 -0.97 -3.05
CA ILE A 54 -0.81 -0.39 -3.85
C ILE A 54 -2.02 -0.33 -2.92
N ILE A 55 -2.51 0.88 -2.66
CA ILE A 55 -3.68 1.10 -1.82
C ILE A 55 -4.79 1.69 -2.68
N ILE A 56 -5.96 1.05 -2.66
CA ILE A 56 -7.20 1.59 -3.21
C ILE A 56 -8.02 2.13 -2.05
N THR A 57 -8.50 3.37 -2.18
CA THR A 57 -9.26 4.03 -1.11
C THR A 57 -10.06 5.19 -1.68
N THR A 58 -11.06 5.66 -0.95
CA THR A 58 -11.82 6.85 -1.33
C THR A 58 -11.09 8.13 -0.93
N SER A 59 -11.45 9.27 -1.54
CA SER A 59 -10.85 10.58 -1.21
C SER A 59 -11.06 10.97 0.26
N ILE A 60 -12.15 10.52 0.89
CA ILE A 60 -12.43 10.78 2.30
C ILE A 60 -11.43 10.01 3.17
N GLU A 61 -11.22 8.74 2.87
CA GLU A 61 -10.30 7.88 3.61
C GLU A 61 -8.83 8.26 3.42
N LEU A 62 -8.48 8.75 2.22
CA LEU A 62 -7.16 9.26 1.90
C LEU A 62 -6.72 10.37 2.86
N ALA A 63 -7.65 11.18 3.36
CA ALA A 63 -7.36 12.23 4.33
C ALA A 63 -6.74 11.68 5.64
N HIS A 64 -7.14 10.48 6.07
CA HIS A 64 -6.55 9.82 7.24
C HIS A 64 -5.11 9.37 6.99
N ILE A 65 -4.82 8.89 5.77
CA ILE A 65 -3.48 8.49 5.34
C ILE A 65 -2.58 9.74 5.20
N GLN A 66 -3.10 10.82 4.63
CA GLN A 66 -2.40 12.11 4.49
C GLN A 66 -2.06 12.75 5.85
N GLY A 67 -2.82 12.43 6.90
CA GLY A 67 -2.52 12.82 8.27
C GLY A 67 -1.14 12.34 8.75
N ASP A 68 -0.59 11.27 8.17
CA ASP A 68 0.79 10.85 8.37
C ASP A 68 1.67 11.28 7.19
N THR A 69 2.21 12.49 7.26
CA THR A 69 3.04 13.08 6.20
C THR A 69 4.25 12.22 5.84
N ALA A 70 4.83 11.52 6.81
CA ALA A 70 5.98 10.66 6.56
C ALA A 70 5.57 9.44 5.73
N PHE A 71 4.44 8.80 6.04
CA PHE A 71 3.91 7.70 5.25
C PHE A 71 3.50 8.16 3.85
N PHE A 72 2.68 9.22 3.76
CA PHE A 72 2.11 9.67 2.49
C PHE A 72 3.14 10.11 1.44
N ARG A 73 4.24 10.76 1.84
CA ARG A 73 5.29 11.19 0.89
C ARG A 73 6.01 10.04 0.15
N ARG A 74 5.79 8.79 0.57
CA ARG A 74 6.34 7.58 -0.07
C ARG A 74 5.46 7.04 -1.19
N PHE A 75 4.29 7.65 -1.40
CA PHE A 75 3.33 7.24 -2.43
C PHE A 75 3.34 8.18 -3.62
N HIS A 76 3.11 7.60 -4.80
CA HIS A 76 2.60 8.34 -5.94
C HIS A 76 1.08 8.30 -5.90
N HIS A 77 0.46 9.46 -5.70
CA HIS A 77 -0.99 9.59 -5.65
C HIS A 77 -1.58 9.65 -7.06
N ILE A 78 -2.49 8.73 -7.36
CA ILE A 78 -3.26 8.70 -8.61
C ILE A 78 -4.72 8.90 -8.25
N SER A 79 -5.34 9.94 -8.80
CA SER A 79 -6.77 10.18 -8.67
C SER A 79 -7.50 9.52 -9.83
N LEU A 80 -8.47 8.65 -9.53
CA LEU A 80 -9.34 8.05 -10.52
C LEU A 80 -10.69 8.75 -10.49
N GLY A 81 -11.08 9.32 -11.63
CA GLY A 81 -12.40 9.89 -11.82
C GLY A 81 -13.45 8.83 -12.12
N GLU A 82 -14.71 9.24 -12.10
CA GLU A 82 -15.79 8.37 -12.56
C GLU A 82 -15.63 8.09 -14.07
N LEU A 83 -15.85 6.84 -14.46
CA LEU A 83 -15.88 6.44 -15.87
C LEU A 83 -16.99 7.18 -16.61
N SER A 84 -16.69 7.62 -17.83
CA SER A 84 -17.69 8.13 -18.77
C SER A 84 -18.72 7.05 -19.12
N ILE A 85 -19.87 7.45 -19.69
CA ILE A 85 -20.90 6.50 -20.12
C ILE A 85 -20.32 5.51 -21.13
N ASP A 86 -19.52 5.97 -22.09
CA ASP A 86 -18.92 5.11 -23.10
C ASP A 86 -17.92 4.12 -22.50
N GLU A 87 -17.09 4.55 -21.54
CA GLU A 87 -16.16 3.67 -20.82
C GLU A 87 -16.91 2.63 -19.99
N LYS A 88 -17.99 3.01 -19.30
CA LYS A 88 -18.86 2.08 -18.56
C LYS A 88 -19.47 1.03 -19.48
N MET A 89 -20.00 1.45 -20.63
CA MET A 89 -20.59 0.53 -21.62
C MET A 89 -19.54 -0.42 -22.19
N ASN A 90 -18.32 0.07 -22.43
CA ASN A 90 -17.21 -0.77 -22.89
C ASN A 90 -16.77 -1.77 -21.81
N ALA A 91 -16.66 -1.36 -20.55
CA ALA A 91 -16.30 -2.25 -19.44
C ALA A 91 -17.31 -3.39 -19.29
N ILE A 92 -18.61 -3.09 -19.38
CA ILE A 92 -19.67 -4.11 -19.38
C ILE A 92 -19.48 -5.06 -20.56
N ARG A 93 -19.23 -4.57 -21.78
CA ARG A 93 -19.04 -5.47 -22.94
C ARG A 93 -17.86 -6.43 -22.76
N VAL A 94 -16.74 -5.95 -22.21
CA VAL A 94 -15.55 -6.79 -21.94
C VAL A 94 -15.85 -7.87 -20.90
N LEU A 95 -16.56 -7.54 -19.82
CA LEU A 95 -16.88 -8.51 -18.75
C LEU A 95 -17.79 -9.66 -19.20
N TRP A 96 -18.54 -9.49 -20.28
CA TRP A 96 -19.51 -10.46 -20.79
C TRP A 96 -19.01 -11.25 -22.00
N THR A 97 -17.72 -11.13 -22.35
CA THR A 97 -17.05 -11.88 -23.43
C THR A 97 -16.10 -12.92 -22.83
#